data_AF-A0A1F5ZLF8-F1
#
_entry.id   AF-A0A1F5ZLF8-F1
#
_cell.length_a   1.000
_cell.length_b   1.000
_cell.length_c   1.000
_cell.angle_alpha   90.00
_cell.angle_beta   90.00
_cell.angle_gamma   90.00
#
_symmetry.space_group_name_H-M   'P 1'
#
loop_
_entity.id
_entity.type
_entity.pdbx_description
1 polymer ?
#
loop_
_entity_poly.entity_id
_entity_poly.type
_entity_poly.pdbx_seq_one_letter_code
_entity_poly.pdbx_strand_id
1 'polypeptide(L)'
;MKIPNKSMFKDRDKEAKFWEKNYKETQKHDKPIHVKFSKNLSETLNIRLDPETLTHVRNQAKRKGLGPTQLIRMWIMEKIGTKVSLQQ
;
A
#
# COMPACT_ATOMS: atom_id res chain seq x y z
N MET A 1 -18.90 -7.21 -11.32
CA MET A 1 -18.49 -6.16 -12.28
C MET A 1 -17.00 -6.35 -12.54
N LYS A 2 -16.56 -6.46 -13.80
CA LYS A 2 -15.12 -6.62 -14.10
C LYS A 2 -14.48 -5.23 -14.00
N ILE A 3 -13.63 -5.02 -13.00
CA ILE A 3 -12.85 -3.78 -12.89
C ILE A 3 -11.81 -3.81 -14.02
N PRO A 4 -11.78 -2.82 -14.92
CA PRO A 4 -10.79 -2.81 -15.98
C PRO A 4 -9.39 -2.64 -15.38
N ASN A 5 -8.47 -3.54 -15.74
CA ASN A 5 -7.06 -3.52 -15.29
C ASN A 5 -6.23 -2.39 -15.94
N LYS A 6 -6.86 -1.54 -16.77
CA LYS A 6 -6.19 -0.45 -17.49
C LYS A 6 -7.16 0.71 -17.67
N SER A 7 -6.68 1.93 -17.42
CA SER A 7 -7.44 3.15 -17.69
C SER A 7 -7.78 3.23 -19.19
N MET A 8 -8.99 3.70 -19.50
CA MET A 8 -9.41 3.98 -20.88
C MET A 8 -8.70 5.21 -21.46
N PHE A 9 -8.08 6.03 -20.60
CA PHE A 9 -7.31 7.20 -21.01
C PHE A 9 -5.85 6.81 -21.31
N LYS A 10 -5.36 7.28 -22.46
CA LYS A 10 -3.95 7.11 -22.86
C LYS A 10 -3.06 8.26 -22.36
N ASP A 11 -3.67 9.35 -21.89
CA ASP A 11 -3.04 10.62 -21.55
C ASP A 11 -3.61 11.12 -20.23
N ARG A 12 -2.71 11.45 -19.29
CA ARG A 12 -3.06 11.81 -17.91
C ARG A 12 -3.71 13.19 -17.80
N ASP A 13 -3.32 14.16 -18.64
CA ASP A 13 -3.87 15.51 -18.61
C ASP A 13 -5.30 15.52 -19.15
N LYS A 14 -5.56 14.70 -20.17
CA LYS A 14 -6.92 14.49 -20.70
C LYS A 14 -7.82 13.81 -19.68
N GLU A 15 -7.29 12.82 -18.95
CA GLU A 15 -8.00 12.16 -17.85
C GLU A 15 -8.37 13.16 -16.74
N ALA A 16 -7.42 14.00 -16.31
CA ALA A 16 -7.68 15.00 -15.27
C ALA A 16 -8.79 15.98 -15.66
N LYS A 17 -8.73 16.55 -16.88
CA LYS A 17 -9.77 17.46 -17.40
C LYS A 17 -11.14 16.79 -17.54
N PHE A 18 -11.16 15.52 -17.94
CA PHE A 18 -12.39 14.75 -18.01
C PHE A 18 -13.02 14.61 -16.61
N TRP A 19 -12.25 14.19 -15.60
CA TRP A 19 -12.77 14.01 -14.25
C TRP A 19 -13.19 15.34 -13.60
N GLU A 20 -12.43 16.41 -13.80
CA GLU A 20 -12.79 17.74 -13.28
C GLU A 20 -14.19 18.19 -13.76
N LYS A 21 -14.52 17.91 -15.02
CA LYS A 21 -15.82 18.26 -15.59
C LYS A 21 -16.93 17.27 -15.23
N ASN A 22 -16.63 15.97 -15.23
CA ASN A 22 -17.66 14.93 -15.21
C ASN A 22 -17.90 14.31 -13.83
N TYR A 23 -17.04 14.55 -12.84
CA TYR A 23 -17.10 13.91 -11.52
C TYR A 23 -18.48 13.99 -10.86
N LYS A 24 -19.09 15.18 -10.86
CA LYS A 24 -20.40 15.41 -10.22
C LYS A 24 -21.53 14.63 -10.89
N GLU A 25 -21.45 14.42 -12.20
CA GLU A 25 -22.49 13.67 -12.92
C GLU A 25 -22.27 12.17 -12.72
N THR A 26 -21.02 11.70 -12.80
CA THR A 26 -20.71 10.29 -12.53
C THR A 26 -21.08 9.88 -11.10
N GLN A 27 -20.87 10.76 -10.12
CA GLN A 27 -21.18 10.49 -8.72
C GLN A 27 -22.66 10.20 -8.47
N LYS A 28 -23.59 10.80 -9.26
CA LYS A 28 -25.03 10.55 -9.11
C LYS A 28 -25.43 9.12 -9.49
N HIS A 29 -24.62 8.47 -10.33
CA HIS A 29 -24.85 7.11 -10.81
C HIS A 29 -24.03 6.07 -10.03
N ASP A 30 -23.27 6.51 -9.03
CA ASP A 30 -22.48 5.61 -8.18
C ASP A 30 -23.40 4.69 -7.39
N LYS A 31 -23.07 3.39 -7.40
CA LYS A 31 -23.72 2.40 -6.54
C LYS A 31 -22.78 2.08 -5.38
N PRO A 32 -23.27 2.12 -4.13
CA PRO A 32 -22.44 1.74 -2.99
C PRO A 32 -22.01 0.29 -3.13
N ILE A 33 -20.69 0.07 -3.18
CA ILE A 33 -20.12 -1.27 -3.10
C ILE A 33 -19.84 -1.60 -1.64
N HIS A 34 -20.33 -2.75 -1.18
CA HIS A 34 -19.93 -3.28 0.13
C HIS A 34 -18.55 -3.91 0.00
N VAL A 35 -17.53 -3.17 0.41
CA VAL A 35 -16.17 -3.68 0.49
C VAL A 35 -16.01 -4.39 1.84
N LYS A 36 -15.76 -5.70 1.81
CA LYS A 36 -15.37 -6.45 3.00
C LYS A 36 -13.85 -6.35 3.14
N PHE A 37 -13.38 -5.54 4.08
CA PHE A 37 -11.97 -5.56 4.46
C PHE A 37 -11.69 -6.85 5.21
N SER A 38 -10.73 -7.64 4.73
CA SER A 38 -10.20 -8.76 5.49
C SER A 38 -9.59 -8.21 6.78
N LYS A 39 -10.05 -8.70 7.92
CA LYS A 39 -9.43 -8.39 9.21
C LYS A 39 -8.06 -9.10 9.26
N ASN A 40 -7.09 -8.51 9.94
CA ASN A 40 -5.77 -9.10 10.23
C ASN A 40 -4.94 -9.45 8.98
N LEU A 41 -4.73 -8.48 8.07
CA LEU A 41 -3.81 -8.64 6.93
C LEU A 41 -2.32 -8.77 7.34
N SER A 42 -2.02 -8.71 8.64
CA SER A 42 -0.68 -8.83 9.20
C SER A 42 -0.75 -9.29 10.64
N GLU A 43 0.18 -10.16 11.02
CA GLU A 43 0.40 -10.59 12.40
C GLU A 43 1.47 -9.72 13.08
N THR A 44 1.36 -9.53 14.40
CA THR A 44 2.34 -8.78 15.19
C THR A 44 3.49 -9.68 15.60
N LEU A 45 4.73 -9.22 15.37
CA LEU A 45 5.95 -9.88 15.83
C LEU A 45 6.69 -8.96 16.81
N ASN A 46 6.79 -9.36 18.07
CA ASN A 46 7.60 -8.67 19.07
C ASN A 46 9.04 -9.17 19.02
N ILE A 47 9.98 -8.30 18.65
CA ILE A 47 11.42 -8.60 18.58
C ILE A 47 12.15 -7.73 19.60
N ARG A 48 13.06 -8.32 20.37
CA ARG A 48 13.99 -7.58 21.21
C ARG A 48 15.24 -7.24 20.41
N LEU A 49 15.57 -5.96 20.37
CA LEU A 49 16.81 -5.44 19.80
C LEU A 49 17.56 -4.74 20.92
N ASP A 50 18.89 -4.85 20.92
CA ASP A 50 19.70 -4.03 21.80
C ASP A 50 19.57 -2.53 21.44
N PRO A 51 19.90 -1.61 22.36
CA PRO A 51 19.71 -0.17 22.16
C PRO A 51 20.49 0.39 20.95
N GLU A 52 21.68 -0.13 20.67
CA GLU A 52 22.53 0.34 19.58
C GLU A 52 21.92 -0.06 18.23
N THR A 53 21.54 -1.33 18.09
CA THR A 53 20.85 -1.83 16.90
C THR A 53 19.56 -1.06 16.63
N LEU A 54 18.72 -0.84 17.65
CA LEU A 54 17.48 -0.09 17.49
C LEU A 54 17.72 1.37 17.05
N THR A 55 18.78 1.99 17.58
CA THR A 55 19.20 3.34 17.19
C THR A 55 19.64 3.37 15.72
N HIS A 56 20.41 2.37 15.28
CA HIS A 56 20.81 2.25 13.88
C HIS A 56 19.60 2.12 12.95
N VAL A 57 18.63 1.26 13.29
CA VAL A 57 17.39 1.10 12.51
C VAL A 57 16.64 2.43 12.41
N ARG A 58 16.46 3.16 13.52
CA ARG A 58 15.76 4.46 13.52
C ARG A 58 16.43 5.47 12.61
N ASN A 59 17.76 5.56 12.65
CA ASN A 59 18.52 6.47 11.80
C ASN A 59 18.38 6.13 10.32
N GLN A 60 18.46 4.84 9.96
CA GLN A 60 18.26 4.39 8.57
C GLN A 60 16.84 4.64 8.09
N ALA A 61 15.84 4.37 8.94
CA ALA A 61 14.43 4.57 8.63
C ALA A 61 14.14 6.05 8.37
N LYS A 62 14.63 6.95 9.24
CA LYS A 62 14.50 8.40 9.08
C LYS A 62 15.09 8.89 7.76
N ARG A 63 16.31 8.45 7.40
CA ARG A 63 16.97 8.79 6.12
C ARG A 63 16.16 8.36 4.89
N LYS A 64 15.34 7.32 5.03
CA LYS A 64 14.50 6.77 3.95
C LYS A 64 13.04 7.27 3.99
N GLY A 65 12.68 8.14 4.94
CA GLY A 65 11.29 8.57 5.14
C GLY A 65 10.34 7.45 5.58
N LEU A 66 10.86 6.42 6.27
CA LEU A 66 10.11 5.25 6.73
C LEU A 66 10.04 5.21 8.26
N GLY A 67 9.00 4.54 8.78
CA GLY A 67 8.97 4.15 10.19
C GLY A 67 9.95 2.99 10.48
N PRO A 68 10.51 2.87 11.70
CA PRO A 68 11.43 1.78 12.06
C PRO A 68 10.84 0.39 11.80
N THR A 69 9.58 0.17 12.17
CA THR A 69 8.86 -1.10 11.98
C THR A 69 8.68 -1.44 10.49
N GLN A 70 8.43 -0.42 9.66
CA GLN A 70 8.26 -0.59 8.22
C GLN A 70 9.59 -0.97 7.55
N LEU A 71 10.69 -0.33 7.96
CA LEU A 71 12.02 -0.69 7.46
C LEU A 71 12.40 -2.13 7.84
N ILE A 72 12.18 -2.52 9.11
CA ILE A 72 12.42 -3.89 9.58
C ILE A 72 11.61 -4.88 8.76
N ARG A 73 10.31 -4.61 8.54
CA ARG A 73 9.45 -5.47 7.72
C ARG A 73 10.02 -5.66 6.31
N MET A 74 10.46 -4.58 5.67
CA MET A 74 11.03 -4.66 4.32
C MET A 74 12.30 -5.50 4.27
N TRP A 75 13.22 -5.31 5.23
CA TRP A 75 14.43 -6.13 5.31
C TRP A 75 14.13 -7.61 5.58
N ILE A 76 13.16 -7.92 6.44
CA ILE A 76 12.71 -9.30 6.67
C ILE A 76 12.21 -9.90 5.35
N MET A 77 11.35 -9.19 4.61
CA MET A 77 10.83 -9.66 3.32
C MET A 77 11.94 -9.84 2.28
N GLU A 78 12.91 -8.93 2.21
CA GLU A 78 14.05 -9.01 1.32
C GLU A 78 14.91 -10.25 1.60
N LYS A 79 15.15 -10.56 2.88
CA LYS A 79 15.97 -11.70 3.31
C LYS A 79 15.27 -13.05 3.14
N ILE A 80 13.97 -13.12 3.38
CA ILE A 80 13.18 -14.34 3.19
C ILE A 80 12.95 -14.61 1.69
N GLY A 81 13.10 -13.60 0.84
CA GLY A 81 12.75 -13.64 -0.56
C GLY A 81 11.23 -13.61 -0.75
N THR A 82 10.78 -13.09 -1.88
CA THR A 82 9.35 -12.94 -2.26
C THR A 82 8.63 -14.29 -2.52
N LYS A 83 8.92 -15.35 -1.74
CA LYS A 83 8.28 -16.67 -1.84
C LYS A 83 7.03 -16.82 -0.97
N VAL A 84 6.56 -15.75 -0.33
CA VAL A 84 5.22 -15.73 0.27
C VAL A 84 4.21 -15.34 -0.82
N SER A 85 4.18 -16.11 -1.90
CA SER A 85 3.13 -16.08 -2.90
C SER A 85 1.96 -16.89 -2.38
N LEU A 86 0.90 -16.18 -1.98
CA LEU A 86 -0.51 -16.60 -2.04
C LEU A 86 -0.75 -18.12 -1.88
N GLN A 87 -0.62 -18.62 -0.66
CA GLN A 87 -1.42 -19.77 -0.24
C GLN A 87 -2.26 -19.33 0.95
N GLN A 88 -3.48 -18.91 0.63
CA GLN A 88 -4.72 -19.09 1.39
C GLN A 88 -5.90 -18.65 0.51
#